data_AF-A0A2P8D814-F1
#
_entry.id   AF-A0A2P8D814-F1
#
_cell.length_a   1.000
_cell.length_b   1.000
_cell.length_c   1.000
_cell.angle_alpha   90.00
_cell.angle_beta   90.00
_cell.angle_gamma   90.00
#
_symmetry.space_group_name_H-M   'P 1'
#
loop_
_entity.id
_entity.type
_entity.pdbx_description
1 polymer ?
#
loop_
_entity_poly.entity_id
_entity_poly.type
_entity_poly.pdbx_seq_one_letter_code
_entity_poly.pdbx_strand_id
1 'polypeptide(L)'
;MSSKVVIINAFEPENFFIAQLSKAYDDALHERGITAELLFVNNMNFSFSPFPDTFTFDELEPDLQKSVELIQAADTVAFFTSASRDHIVPVFTEFVSRLFHLKDGGINTGIWGDVDAYRKVLRIITVLDDPETWKKFRNNRKASLVPVPRINFDLFGFGQIYSRTFGFLKDDMVLNEYALKCIKTMVSMAEKD
;
A
#
# COMPACT_ATOMS: atom_id res chain seq x y z
N MET A 1 -12.99 11.94 17.11
CA MET A 1 -12.41 12.57 15.91
C MET A 1 -12.72 11.65 14.74
N SER A 2 -13.04 12.21 13.56
CA SER A 2 -13.22 11.39 12.35
C SER A 2 -11.85 10.91 11.90
N SER A 3 -11.66 9.59 11.82
CA SER A 3 -10.46 8.95 11.28
C SER A 3 -10.32 9.30 9.80
N LYS A 4 -9.13 9.74 9.37
CA LYS A 4 -8.83 9.98 7.95
C LYS A 4 -8.08 8.80 7.38
N VAL A 5 -8.66 8.15 6.38
CA VAL A 5 -8.08 6.96 5.75
C VAL A 5 -7.75 7.23 4.29
N VAL A 6 -6.56 6.81 3.87
CA VAL A 6 -6.16 6.80 2.46
C VAL A 6 -5.91 5.36 2.04
N ILE A 7 -6.53 4.94 0.93
CA ILE A 7 -6.32 3.64 0.31
C ILE A 7 -5.50 3.83 -0.97
N ILE A 8 -4.33 3.20 -1.04
CA ILE A 8 -3.42 3.26 -2.18
C ILE A 8 -3.44 1.91 -2.89
N ASN A 9 -4.08 1.89 -4.05
CA ASN A 9 -4.19 0.75 -4.94
C ASN A 9 -3.03 0.76 -5.95
N ALA A 10 -2.12 -0.20 -5.80
CA ALA A 10 -0.89 -0.34 -6.56
C ALA A 10 -0.72 -1.78 -7.06
N PHE A 11 -1.68 -2.21 -7.88
CA PHE A 11 -1.77 -3.53 -8.49
C PHE A 11 -2.31 -3.37 -9.91
N GLU A 12 -1.94 -4.26 -10.84
CA GLU A 12 -2.40 -4.21 -12.23
C GLU A 12 -3.94 -4.23 -12.34
N PRO A 13 -4.57 -3.50 -13.27
CA PRO A 13 -6.03 -3.38 -13.35
C PRO A 13 -6.75 -4.73 -13.53
N GLU A 14 -6.08 -5.71 -14.14
CA GLU A 14 -6.60 -7.06 -14.33
C GLU A 14 -6.60 -7.90 -13.04
N ASN A 15 -5.98 -7.39 -11.97
CA ASN A 15 -5.95 -8.07 -10.68
C ASN A 15 -7.25 -7.87 -9.90
N PHE A 16 -8.26 -8.61 -10.35
CA PHE A 16 -9.61 -8.56 -9.82
C PHE A 16 -9.69 -8.89 -8.31
N PHE A 17 -8.81 -9.76 -7.80
CA PHE A 17 -8.90 -10.22 -6.41
C PHE A 17 -8.50 -9.16 -5.42
N ILE A 18 -7.36 -8.51 -5.65
CA ILE A 18 -6.94 -7.45 -4.76
C ILE A 18 -7.84 -6.21 -4.88
N ALA A 19 -8.40 -5.95 -6.06
CA ALA A 19 -9.45 -4.96 -6.23
C ALA A 19 -10.67 -5.25 -5.35
N GLN A 20 -11.10 -6.52 -5.26
CA GLN A 20 -12.18 -6.91 -4.34
C GLN A 20 -11.81 -6.74 -2.86
N LEU A 21 -10.56 -7.05 -2.47
CA LEU A 21 -10.12 -6.83 -1.08
C LEU A 21 -10.10 -5.34 -0.73
N SER A 22 -9.59 -4.50 -1.64
CA SER A 22 -9.59 -3.05 -1.51
C SER A 22 -11.02 -2.52 -1.38
N LYS A 23 -11.91 -2.95 -2.28
CA LYS A 23 -13.33 -2.59 -2.22
C LYS A 23 -14.00 -3.03 -0.92
N ALA A 24 -13.75 -4.26 -0.46
CA ALA A 24 -14.35 -4.75 0.79
C ALA A 24 -13.87 -3.96 2.01
N TYR A 25 -12.63 -3.47 1.99
CA TYR A 25 -12.11 -2.59 3.05
C TYR A 25 -12.76 -1.21 2.99
N ASP A 26 -12.86 -0.60 1.80
CA ASP A 26 -13.53 0.69 1.58
C ASP A 26 -15.02 0.65 1.97
N ASP A 27 -15.76 -0.37 1.53
CA ASP A 27 -17.17 -0.57 1.88
C ASP A 27 -17.35 -0.67 3.41
N ALA A 28 -16.47 -1.42 4.10
CA ALA A 28 -16.51 -1.57 5.55
C ALA A 28 -16.16 -0.28 6.31
N LEU A 29 -15.30 0.58 5.77
CA LEU A 29 -15.07 1.93 6.32
C LEU A 29 -16.31 2.81 6.13
N HIS A 30 -16.92 2.75 4.94
CA HIS A 30 -18.10 3.52 4.62
C HIS A 30 -19.29 3.17 5.52
N GLU A 31 -19.52 1.88 5.80
CA GLU A 31 -20.53 1.40 6.77
C GLU A 31 -20.33 1.96 8.18
N ARG A 32 -19.10 2.38 8.52
CA ARG A 32 -18.74 3.00 9.80
C ARG A 32 -18.75 4.53 9.76
N GLY A 33 -19.15 5.12 8.64
CA GLY A 33 -19.17 6.57 8.44
C GLY A 33 -17.79 7.18 8.17
N ILE A 34 -16.81 6.36 7.78
CA ILE A 34 -15.47 6.81 7.39
C ILE A 34 -15.40 6.79 5.86
N THR A 35 -15.16 7.95 5.25
CA THR A 35 -14.88 8.03 3.80
C THR A 35 -13.38 7.95 3.59
N ALA A 36 -12.93 6.97 2.80
CA ALA A 36 -11.53 6.86 2.41
C ALA A 36 -11.24 7.66 1.14
N GLU A 37 -10.05 8.24 1.07
CA GLU A 37 -9.51 8.81 -0.17
C GLU A 37 -8.81 7.71 -0.97
N LEU A 38 -9.28 7.45 -2.19
CA LEU A 38 -8.77 6.38 -3.04
C LEU A 38 -7.73 6.91 -4.03
N LEU A 39 -6.54 6.30 -4.03
CA LEU A 39 -5.47 6.55 -4.96
C LEU A 39 -5.20 5.29 -5.80
N PHE A 40 -5.10 5.44 -7.12
CA PHE A 40 -4.79 4.36 -8.05
C PHE A 40 -3.46 4.67 -8.73
N VAL A 41 -2.39 4.01 -8.29
CA VAL A 41 -1.01 4.33 -8.71
C VAL A 41 -0.82 4.10 -10.21
N ASN A 42 -1.48 3.10 -10.79
CA ASN A 42 -1.41 2.84 -12.24
C ASN A 42 -2.01 3.96 -13.10
N ASN A 43 -2.86 4.80 -12.52
CA ASN A 43 -3.48 5.92 -13.22
C ASN A 43 -2.69 7.23 -13.02
N MET A 44 -1.62 7.20 -12.22
CA MET A 44 -0.79 8.37 -11.95
C MET A 44 0.24 8.55 -13.07
N ASN A 45 0.55 9.81 -13.36
CA ASN A 45 1.58 10.21 -14.31
C ASN A 45 2.81 10.74 -13.57
N PHE A 46 3.80 9.88 -13.38
CA PHE A 46 5.06 10.22 -12.73
C PHE A 46 6.23 9.44 -13.35
N SER A 47 7.42 10.02 -13.32
CA SER A 47 8.65 9.38 -13.79
C SER A 47 9.06 8.21 -12.90
N PHE A 48 9.74 7.21 -13.46
CA PHE A 48 10.41 6.17 -12.64
C PHE A 48 11.86 6.54 -12.31
N SER A 49 12.32 7.73 -12.72
CA SER A 49 13.64 8.21 -12.35
C SER A 49 13.72 8.52 -10.84
N PRO A 50 14.76 8.02 -10.14
CA PRO A 50 15.00 8.40 -8.76
C PRO A 50 15.12 9.91 -8.58
N PHE A 51 14.69 10.42 -7.43
CA PHE A 51 14.87 11.82 -7.09
C PHE A 51 16.34 12.14 -6.77
N PRO A 52 16.86 13.27 -7.26
CA PRO A 52 18.04 13.91 -6.67
C PRO A 52 17.83 14.20 -5.18
N ASP A 53 18.88 14.16 -4.37
CA ASP A 53 18.80 14.47 -2.93
C ASP A 53 18.31 15.91 -2.64
N THR A 54 18.38 16.80 -3.63
CA THR A 54 17.93 18.19 -3.51
C THR A 54 16.46 18.39 -3.86
N PHE A 55 15.74 17.35 -4.29
CA PHE A 55 14.35 17.49 -4.72
C PHE A 55 13.43 17.93 -3.58
N THR A 56 12.51 18.83 -3.91
CA THR A 56 11.54 19.45 -3.02
C THR A 56 10.12 19.12 -3.45
N PHE A 57 9.15 19.39 -2.59
CA PHE A 57 7.73 19.16 -2.86
C PHE A 57 7.26 19.85 -4.15
N ASP A 58 7.68 21.10 -4.40
CA ASP A 58 7.26 21.88 -5.57
C ASP A 58 7.80 21.33 -6.89
N GLU A 59 8.83 20.48 -6.85
CA GLU A 59 9.42 19.84 -8.02
C GLU A 59 8.77 18.49 -8.36
N LEU A 60 7.94 17.95 -7.45
CA LEU A 60 7.20 16.71 -7.66
C LEU A 60 6.14 16.84 -8.76
N GLU A 61 5.90 15.75 -9.46
CA GLU A 61 4.74 15.64 -10.34
C GLU A 61 3.42 15.80 -9.53
N PRO A 62 2.36 16.41 -10.10
CA PRO A 62 1.13 16.71 -9.36
C PRO A 62 0.48 15.51 -8.67
N ASP A 63 0.55 14.32 -9.27
CA ASP A 63 0.01 13.09 -8.67
C ASP A 63 0.81 12.66 -7.41
N LEU A 64 2.11 12.89 -7.40
CA LEU A 64 2.96 12.63 -6.24
C LEU A 64 2.77 13.69 -5.15
N GLN A 65 2.63 14.96 -5.52
CA GLN A 65 2.27 16.04 -4.58
C GLN A 65 0.98 15.70 -3.83
N LYS A 66 -0.08 15.37 -4.58
CA LYS A 66 -1.37 14.96 -4.02
C LYS A 66 -1.23 13.73 -3.11
N SER A 67 -0.40 12.76 -3.50
CA SER A 67 -0.16 11.57 -2.69
C SER A 67 0.49 11.90 -1.36
N VAL A 68 1.52 12.78 -1.35
CA VAL A 68 2.19 13.25 -0.12
C VAL A 68 1.21 13.97 0.79
N GLU A 69 0.43 14.92 0.26
CA GLU A 69 -0.56 15.69 1.03
C GLU A 69 -1.60 14.78 1.70
N LEU A 70 -2.14 13.81 0.96
CA LEU A 70 -3.12 12.86 1.47
C LEU A 70 -2.51 11.96 2.55
N ILE A 71 -1.30 11.43 2.33
CA ILE A 71 -0.61 10.59 3.32
C ILE A 71 -0.29 11.38 4.60
N GLN A 72 0.18 12.62 4.47
CA GLN A 72 0.43 13.50 5.61
C GLN A 72 -0.85 13.84 6.38
N ALA A 73 -1.98 13.98 5.71
CA ALA A 73 -3.27 14.27 6.36
C ALA A 73 -3.94 13.03 6.98
N ALA A 74 -3.56 11.81 6.58
CA ALA A 74 -4.21 10.57 7.01
C ALA A 74 -3.81 10.09 8.42
N ASP A 75 -4.72 9.47 9.14
CA ASP A 75 -4.44 8.70 10.35
C ASP A 75 -4.04 7.26 9.99
N THR A 76 -4.71 6.69 8.97
CA THR A 76 -4.41 5.35 8.44
C THR A 76 -4.13 5.41 6.94
N VAL A 77 -3.06 4.74 6.51
CA VAL A 77 -2.76 4.48 5.10
C VAL A 77 -2.80 2.99 4.83
N ALA A 78 -3.58 2.57 3.85
CA ALA A 78 -3.73 1.18 3.44
C ALA A 78 -3.20 0.97 2.01
N PHE A 79 -2.09 0.28 1.87
CA PHE A 79 -1.57 -0.17 0.59
C PHE A 79 -2.17 -1.50 0.19
N PHE A 80 -2.67 -1.57 -1.05
CA PHE A 80 -3.07 -2.80 -1.71
C PHE A 80 -2.12 -3.00 -2.90
N THR A 81 -1.36 -4.09 -2.90
CA THR A 81 -0.40 -4.41 -3.97
C THR A 81 -0.34 -5.90 -4.30
N SER A 82 0.10 -6.26 -5.51
CA SER A 82 0.27 -7.65 -5.92
C SER A 82 1.71 -7.99 -6.27
N ALA A 83 2.08 -9.25 -6.12
CA ALA A 83 3.36 -9.76 -6.58
C ALA A 83 3.23 -11.18 -7.13
N SER A 84 4.05 -11.49 -8.14
CA SER A 84 4.22 -12.83 -8.68
C SER A 84 5.71 -13.18 -8.78
N ARG A 85 6.01 -14.45 -9.08
CA ARG A 85 7.38 -14.98 -9.14
C ARG A 85 8.33 -14.17 -10.03
N ASP A 86 7.80 -13.68 -11.15
CA ASP A 86 8.57 -13.02 -12.21
C ASP A 86 8.16 -11.55 -12.39
N HIS A 87 7.15 -11.08 -11.64
CA HIS A 87 6.61 -9.74 -11.76
C HIS A 87 6.25 -9.19 -10.38
N ILE A 88 7.16 -8.39 -9.82
CA ILE A 88 6.77 -7.36 -8.85
C ILE A 88 6.17 -6.23 -9.69
N VAL A 89 4.96 -5.78 -9.35
CA VAL A 89 4.32 -4.65 -10.05
C VAL A 89 5.29 -3.47 -9.99
N PRO A 90 5.95 -3.09 -11.11
CA PRO A 90 7.04 -2.12 -11.08
C PRO A 90 6.56 -0.77 -10.53
N VAL A 91 5.34 -0.40 -10.88
CA VAL A 91 4.75 0.88 -10.49
C VAL A 91 4.61 1.05 -8.97
N PHE A 92 4.38 -0.02 -8.20
CA PHE A 92 4.31 0.06 -6.74
C PHE A 92 5.69 0.29 -6.15
N THR A 93 6.67 -0.47 -6.62
CA THR A 93 8.06 -0.34 -6.15
C THR A 93 8.60 1.04 -6.45
N GLU A 94 8.33 1.57 -7.65
CA GLU A 94 8.79 2.90 -8.06
C GLU A 94 8.04 4.02 -7.35
N PHE A 95 6.71 3.91 -7.17
CA PHE A 95 5.95 4.87 -6.37
C PHE A 95 6.49 4.96 -4.94
N VAL A 96 6.72 3.79 -4.33
CA VAL A 96 7.19 3.68 -2.96
C VAL A 96 8.66 4.11 -2.84
N SER A 97 9.52 3.75 -3.80
CA SER A 97 10.94 4.16 -3.80
C SER A 97 11.09 5.67 -3.94
N ARG A 98 10.26 6.30 -4.80
CA ARG A 98 10.27 7.75 -5.01
C ARG A 98 9.69 8.48 -3.80
N LEU A 99 8.49 8.14 -3.36
CA LEU A 99 7.87 8.87 -2.24
C LEU A 99 8.64 8.67 -0.94
N PHE A 100 9.02 7.44 -0.61
CA PHE A 100 9.68 7.13 0.67
C PHE A 100 11.21 7.07 0.56
N HIS A 101 11.80 7.85 -0.36
CA HIS A 101 13.25 7.97 -0.45
C HIS A 101 13.84 8.67 0.78
N LEU A 102 15.08 8.32 1.11
CA LEU A 102 15.85 8.93 2.19
C LEU A 102 16.90 9.87 1.60
N LYS A 103 17.10 11.00 2.26
CA LYS A 103 18.16 11.97 2.00
C LYS A 103 19.16 11.88 3.15
N ASP A 104 20.42 11.57 2.85
CA ASP A 104 21.50 11.42 3.86
C ASP A 104 21.13 10.46 5.02
N GLY A 105 20.32 9.43 4.73
CA GLY A 105 19.84 8.46 5.72
C GLY A 105 18.66 8.96 6.59
N GLY A 106 18.19 10.19 6.39
CA GLY A 106 16.99 10.75 7.00
C GLY A 106 15.85 10.94 6.01
N ILE A 107 14.69 11.36 6.51
CA ILE A 107 13.57 11.75 5.64
C ILE A 107 13.94 13.00 4.84
N ASN A 108 13.54 13.06 3.56
CA ASN A 108 13.64 14.29 2.80
C ASN A 108 12.54 15.27 3.24
N THR A 109 12.87 16.13 4.21
CA THR A 109 11.96 17.18 4.73
C THR A 109 11.59 18.23 3.68
N GLY A 110 12.34 18.35 2.58
CA GLY A 110 11.97 19.20 1.45
C GLY A 110 10.71 18.72 0.73
N ILE A 111 10.40 17.42 0.82
CA ILE A 111 9.16 16.82 0.28
C ILE A 111 8.14 16.58 1.39
N TRP A 112 8.58 16.01 2.50
CA TRP A 112 7.69 15.54 3.57
C TRP A 112 7.43 16.56 4.68
N GLY A 113 8.09 17.72 4.65
CA GLY A 113 7.99 18.71 5.72
C GLY A 113 8.35 18.14 7.10
N ASP A 114 7.75 18.72 8.13
CA ASP A 114 7.83 18.21 9.50
C ASP A 114 6.84 17.04 9.67
N VAL A 115 7.36 15.85 9.94
CA VAL A 115 6.55 14.64 10.14
C VAL A 115 6.40 14.35 11.62
N ASP A 116 5.15 14.34 12.09
CA ASP A 116 4.80 13.85 13.42
C ASP A 116 5.08 12.34 13.51
N ALA A 117 6.15 11.99 14.23
CA ALA A 117 6.58 10.61 14.36
C ALA A 117 5.53 9.74 15.09
N TYR A 118 5.38 8.49 14.63
CA TYR A 118 4.64 7.40 15.28
C TYR A 118 3.13 7.57 15.49
N ARG A 119 2.47 8.52 14.82
CA ARG A 119 1.02 8.74 14.98
C ARG A 119 0.15 7.91 14.03
N LYS A 120 0.70 7.49 12.89
CA LYS A 120 -0.08 6.91 11.80
C LYS A 120 -0.07 5.38 11.83
N VAL A 121 -1.12 4.79 11.31
CA VAL A 121 -1.23 3.35 11.05
C VAL A 121 -0.95 3.07 9.58
N LEU A 122 -0.08 2.10 9.32
CA LEU A 122 0.19 1.58 7.99
C LEU A 122 -0.38 0.17 7.87
N ARG A 123 -1.22 -0.06 6.87
CA ARG A 123 -1.71 -1.39 6.49
C ARG A 123 -1.14 -1.74 5.13
N ILE A 124 -0.53 -2.91 4.99
CA ILE A 124 -0.01 -3.39 3.72
C ILE A 124 -0.65 -4.74 3.40
N ILE A 125 -1.50 -4.75 2.40
CA ILE A 125 -2.20 -5.93 1.90
C ILE A 125 -1.52 -6.33 0.59
N THR A 126 -0.94 -7.53 0.58
CA THR A 126 -0.30 -8.10 -0.61
C THR A 126 -1.04 -9.33 -1.08
N VAL A 127 -1.33 -9.43 -2.38
CA VAL A 127 -1.80 -10.68 -3.00
C VAL A 127 -0.69 -11.31 -3.82
N LEU A 128 -0.45 -12.61 -3.59
CA LEU A 128 0.45 -13.46 -4.36
C LEU A 128 -0.36 -14.30 -5.33
N ASP A 129 -0.34 -13.92 -6.60
CA ASP A 129 -1.19 -14.53 -7.64
C ASP A 129 -0.63 -15.84 -8.20
N ASP A 130 0.63 -16.15 -7.90
CA ASP A 130 1.28 -17.40 -8.30
C ASP A 130 1.22 -18.48 -7.19
N PRO A 131 0.61 -19.66 -7.45
CA PRO A 131 0.53 -20.76 -6.48
C PRO A 131 1.89 -21.21 -5.94
N GLU A 132 2.94 -21.20 -6.77
CA GLU A 132 4.27 -21.63 -6.34
C GLU A 132 4.91 -20.61 -5.39
N THR A 133 4.77 -19.32 -5.70
CA THR A 133 5.22 -18.20 -4.86
C THR A 133 4.46 -18.20 -3.53
N TRP A 134 3.14 -18.45 -3.55
CA TRP A 134 2.38 -18.62 -2.32
C TRP A 134 2.87 -19.82 -1.49
N LYS A 135 3.10 -20.98 -2.12
CA LYS A 135 3.65 -22.17 -1.45
C LYS A 135 5.02 -21.88 -0.82
N LYS A 136 5.90 -21.21 -1.56
CA LYS A 136 7.22 -20.78 -1.05
C LYS A 136 7.06 -19.84 0.14
N PHE A 137 6.25 -18.79 0.01
CA PHE A 137 6.00 -17.83 1.07
C PHE A 137 5.43 -18.48 2.34
N ARG A 138 4.49 -19.42 2.21
CA ARG A 138 3.97 -20.18 3.37
C ARG A 138 5.05 -20.97 4.09
N ASN A 139 6.00 -21.54 3.36
CA ASN A 139 7.05 -22.40 3.92
C ASN A 139 8.18 -21.61 4.56
N ASN A 140 8.52 -20.42 4.05
CA ASN A 140 9.75 -19.73 4.45
C ASN A 140 9.56 -18.26 4.84
N ARG A 141 8.37 -17.68 4.66
CA ARG A 141 8.05 -16.27 4.95
C ARG A 141 9.10 -15.28 4.42
N LYS A 142 9.76 -15.60 3.30
CA LYS A 142 10.84 -14.77 2.76
C LYS A 142 10.29 -13.40 2.36
N ALA A 143 10.84 -12.36 2.99
CA ALA A 143 10.49 -10.97 2.71
C ALA A 143 10.77 -10.56 1.25
N SER A 144 11.70 -11.23 0.56
CA SER A 144 11.97 -10.98 -0.86
C SER A 144 10.81 -11.37 -1.80
N LEU A 145 9.77 -12.03 -1.28
CA LEU A 145 8.60 -12.43 -2.04
C LEU A 145 7.44 -11.43 -1.93
N VAL A 146 7.58 -10.38 -1.13
CA VAL A 146 6.61 -9.28 -1.05
C VAL A 146 7.23 -8.01 -1.65
N PRO A 147 6.44 -7.17 -2.34
CA PRO A 147 6.97 -6.07 -3.13
C PRO A 147 7.27 -4.82 -2.29
N VAL A 148 7.30 -4.93 -0.97
CA VAL A 148 7.57 -3.81 -0.07
C VAL A 148 9.09 -3.74 0.12
N PRO A 149 9.77 -2.70 -0.39
CA PRO A 149 11.19 -2.51 -0.12
C PRO A 149 11.42 -2.39 1.39
N ARG A 150 12.66 -2.61 1.85
CA ARG A 150 13.04 -2.35 3.25
C ARG A 150 13.03 -0.84 3.52
N ILE A 151 11.84 -0.29 3.73
CA ILE A 151 11.62 1.10 4.08
C ILE A 151 11.40 1.19 5.58
N ASN A 152 12.10 2.14 6.20
CA ASN A 152 11.85 2.49 7.57
C ASN A 152 10.66 3.47 7.63
N PHE A 153 9.44 2.93 7.55
CA PHE A 153 8.20 3.71 7.57
C PHE A 153 8.02 4.54 8.86
N ASP A 154 8.72 4.19 9.94
CA ASP A 154 8.74 4.95 11.18
C ASP A 154 9.25 6.39 10.95
N LEU A 155 10.21 6.57 10.03
CA LEU A 155 10.73 7.90 9.64
C LEU A 155 9.65 8.78 9.00
N PHE A 156 8.60 8.17 8.45
CA PHE A 156 7.47 8.82 7.80
C PHE A 156 6.22 8.89 8.69
N GLY A 157 6.38 8.67 10.01
CA GLY A 157 5.33 8.87 10.99
C GLY A 157 4.43 7.66 11.24
N PHE A 158 4.70 6.51 10.60
CA PHE A 158 3.95 5.28 10.81
C PHE A 158 4.43 4.54 12.05
N GLY A 159 3.69 4.65 13.16
CA GLY A 159 4.06 3.99 14.42
C GLY A 159 3.54 2.57 14.56
N GLN A 160 2.54 2.19 13.75
CA GLN A 160 2.00 0.84 13.73
C GLN A 160 1.93 0.34 12.30
N ILE A 161 2.64 -0.75 12.00
CA ILE A 161 2.69 -1.34 10.66
C ILE A 161 2.08 -2.74 10.70
N TYR A 162 1.01 -2.94 9.95
CA TYR A 162 0.32 -4.22 9.82
C TYR A 162 0.43 -4.72 8.38
N SER A 163 1.21 -5.78 8.16
CA SER A 163 1.29 -6.43 6.87
C SER A 163 0.49 -7.73 6.85
N ARG A 164 -0.28 -7.95 5.78
CA ARG A 164 -0.93 -9.22 5.48
C ARG A 164 -0.69 -9.60 4.04
N THR A 165 -0.29 -10.86 3.85
CA THR A 165 -0.09 -11.44 2.53
C THR A 165 -1.08 -12.58 2.33
N PHE A 166 -1.87 -12.50 1.28
CA PHE A 166 -2.78 -13.52 0.82
C PHE A 166 -2.22 -14.16 -0.45
N GLY A 167 -2.63 -15.38 -0.75
CA GLY A 167 -2.30 -16.03 -2.00
C GLY A 167 -3.27 -17.16 -2.27
N PHE A 168 -3.36 -17.57 -3.54
CA PHE A 168 -4.25 -18.65 -3.97
C PHE A 168 -5.72 -18.38 -3.59
N LEU A 169 -6.22 -17.24 -4.04
CA LEU A 169 -7.60 -16.78 -3.76
C LEU A 169 -8.64 -17.34 -4.76
N LYS A 170 -8.21 -18.22 -5.66
CA LYS A 170 -9.05 -18.77 -6.72
C LYS A 170 -8.91 -20.28 -6.83
N ASP A 171 -10.01 -20.91 -7.19
CA ASP A 171 -10.02 -22.18 -7.93
C ASP A 171 -10.53 -21.83 -9.33
N ASP A 172 -9.68 -21.98 -10.36
CA ASP A 172 -9.92 -21.53 -11.73
C ASP A 172 -10.26 -20.02 -11.84
N MET A 173 -11.54 -19.69 -12.03
CA MET A 173 -12.09 -18.32 -12.16
C MET A 173 -13.05 -17.94 -11.03
N VAL A 174 -13.20 -18.77 -10.00
CA VAL A 174 -14.14 -18.54 -8.89
C VAL A 174 -13.38 -18.33 -7.58
N LEU A 175 -13.90 -17.45 -6.73
CA LEU A 175 -13.42 -17.26 -5.36
C LEU A 175 -13.56 -18.57 -4.59
N ASN A 176 -12.46 -19.08 -4.03
CA ASN A 176 -12.53 -20.21 -3.12
C ASN A 176 -12.99 -19.74 -1.72
N GLU A 177 -13.33 -20.69 -0.83
CA GLU A 177 -13.76 -20.37 0.54
C GLU A 177 -12.71 -19.55 1.32
N TYR A 178 -11.44 -19.72 0.99
CA TYR A 178 -10.35 -18.97 1.61
C TYR A 178 -10.41 -17.48 1.22
N ALA A 179 -10.76 -17.16 -0.02
CA ALA A 179 -10.93 -15.77 -0.45
C ALA A 179 -12.08 -15.07 0.28
N LEU A 180 -13.20 -15.75 0.52
CA LEU A 180 -14.30 -15.22 1.34
C LEU A 180 -13.86 -14.90 2.78
N LYS A 181 -12.96 -15.72 3.36
CA LYS A 181 -12.35 -15.46 4.66
C LYS A 181 -11.40 -14.25 4.61
N CYS A 182 -10.67 -14.07 3.51
CA CYS A 182 -9.81 -12.90 3.31
C CYS A 182 -10.63 -11.60 3.22
N ILE A 183 -11.77 -11.63 2.52
CA ILE A 183 -12.71 -10.50 2.47
C ILE A 183 -13.22 -10.14 3.88
N LYS A 184 -13.64 -11.13 4.68
CA LYS A 184 -14.04 -10.90 6.08
C LYS A 184 -12.90 -10.30 6.92
N THR A 185 -11.65 -10.63 6.60
CA THR A 185 -10.49 -10.04 7.28
C THR A 185 -10.37 -8.55 6.97
N MET A 186 -10.76 -8.09 5.77
CA MET A 186 -10.78 -6.66 5.44
C MET A 186 -11.78 -5.90 6.31
N VAL A 187 -12.97 -6.47 6.52
CA VAL A 187 -13.98 -5.91 7.44
C VAL A 187 -13.43 -5.77 8.86
N SER A 188 -12.86 -6.84 9.41
CA SER A 188 -12.26 -6.80 10.77
C SER A 188 -11.02 -5.90 10.87
N MET A 189 -10.36 -5.59 9.75
CA MET A 189 -9.29 -4.60 9.73
C MET A 189 -9.87 -3.19 9.79
N ALA A 190 -10.88 -2.92 8.97
CA ALA A 190 -11.58 -1.65 8.95
C ALA A 190 -12.16 -1.32 10.33
N GLU A 191 -12.68 -2.29 11.10
CA GLU A 191 -13.19 -2.10 12.47
C GLU A 191 -12.21 -1.44 13.46
N LYS A 192 -10.90 -1.48 13.16
CA LYS A 192 -9.85 -0.92 14.02
C LYS A 192 -9.47 0.51 13.67
N ASP A 193 -10.06 1.08 12.63
CA ASP A 193 -9.85 2.46 12.16
C ASP A 193 -10.92 3.42 12.67
#